data_AF-A0A7G5ZHV7-F1
#
_entry.id   AF-A0A7G5ZHV7-F1
#
_cell.length_a   1.000
_cell.length_b   1.000
_cell.length_c   1.000
_cell.angle_alpha   90.00
_cell.angle_beta   90.00
_cell.angle_gamma   90.00
#
_symmetry.space_group_name_H-M   'P 1'
#
loop_
_entity.id
_entity.type
_entity.pdbx_description
1 polymer ?
#
loop_
_entity_poly.entity_id
_entity_poly.type
_entity_poly.pdbx_seq_one_letter_code
_entity_poly.pdbx_strand_id
1 'polypeptide(L)'
;MPALHVIEHEISVVRLSPDSYIHDSGDWKLSEETARKLVGGDMYLHTAQDAPSHFGGRILGYRIHEEGPLKGRVVFRIEPTMAHKGVRTGRDGWAMEMKIVL
;
A
#
# COMPACT_ATOMS: atom_id res chain seq x y z
N MET A 1 -15.27 -0.61 -2.64
CA MET A 1 -14.30 -1.38 -1.83
C MET A 1 -13.23 -0.41 -1.38
N PRO A 2 -12.67 -0.57 -0.17
CA PRO A 2 -11.61 0.30 0.30
C PRO A 2 -10.41 0.22 -0.62
N ALA A 3 -9.76 1.36 -0.88
CA ALA A 3 -8.59 1.45 -1.72
C ALA A 3 -7.55 2.40 -1.11
N LEU A 4 -6.29 1.99 -1.19
CA LEU A 4 -5.13 2.75 -0.79
C LEU A 4 -4.27 3.02 -2.03
N HIS A 5 -4.20 4.28 -2.44
CA HIS A 5 -3.24 4.73 -3.44
C HIS A 5 -2.07 5.41 -2.73
N VAL A 6 -0.86 4.98 -3.03
CA VAL A 6 0.37 5.51 -2.42
C VAL A 6 1.44 5.83 -3.45
N ILE A 7 2.26 6.82 -3.16
CA ILE A 7 3.47 7.13 -3.91
C ILE A 7 4.63 6.38 -3.27
N GLU A 8 5.31 5.54 -4.04
CA GLU A 8 6.52 4.84 -3.64
C GLU A 8 7.73 5.53 -4.29
N HIS A 9 8.51 6.24 -3.46
CA HIS A 9 9.70 6.96 -3.93
C HIS A 9 10.92 6.05 -4.13
N GLU A 10 11.03 4.98 -3.34
CA GLU A 10 12.06 3.95 -3.47
C GLU A 10 11.39 2.57 -3.45
N ILE A 11 11.83 1.65 -4.30
CA ILE A 11 11.26 0.30 -4.37
C ILE A 11 11.52 -0.40 -3.03
N SER A 12 10.47 -0.49 -2.22
CA SER A 12 10.48 -0.97 -0.84
C SER A 12 9.65 -2.24 -0.67
N VAL A 13 8.93 -2.66 -1.71
CA VAL A 13 8.16 -3.90 -1.72
C VAL A 13 9.10 -5.10 -1.65
N VAL A 14 8.97 -5.91 -0.59
CA VAL A 14 9.77 -7.12 -0.37
C VAL A 14 8.87 -8.35 -0.44
N ARG A 15 9.29 -9.32 -1.25
CA ARG A 15 8.62 -10.63 -1.31
C ARG A 15 8.86 -11.39 -0.01
N LEU A 16 7.78 -11.83 0.65
CA LEU A 16 7.87 -12.47 1.98
C LEU A 16 8.51 -13.86 1.95
N SER A 17 8.29 -14.63 0.87
CA SER A 17 8.98 -15.89 0.67
C SER A 17 9.02 -16.30 -0.80
N PRO A 18 9.97 -17.16 -1.23
CA PRO A 18 10.01 -17.71 -2.59
C PRO A 18 8.76 -18.53 -2.94
N ASP A 19 8.09 -19.09 -1.93
CA ASP A 19 6.95 -20.02 -2.10
C ASP A 19 5.59 -19.33 -1.95
N SER A 20 5.56 -18.09 -1.47
CA SER A 20 4.35 -17.26 -1.43
C SER A 20 4.45 -16.15 -2.47
N TYR A 21 3.35 -15.86 -3.15
CA TYR A 21 3.23 -14.66 -3.99
C TYR A 21 2.95 -13.40 -3.14
N ILE A 22 3.07 -13.49 -1.82
CA ILE A 22 2.73 -12.43 -0.89
C ILE A 22 3.92 -11.48 -0.72
N HIS A 23 3.63 -10.18 -0.73
CA HIS A 23 4.63 -9.14 -0.57
C HIS A 23 4.29 -8.26 0.63
N ASP A 24 5.31 -7.84 1.38
CA ASP A 24 5.20 -6.71 2.28
C ASP A 24 5.37 -5.43 1.45
N SER A 25 4.52 -4.44 1.69
CA SER A 25 4.66 -3.10 1.13
C SER A 25 5.80 -2.32 1.81
N GLY A 26 5.96 -1.05 1.44
CA GLY A 26 6.73 -0.09 2.23
C GLY A 26 6.13 0.27 3.59
N ASP A 27 6.74 1.27 4.23
CA ASP A 27 6.48 1.72 5.61
C ASP A 27 5.61 2.99 5.66
N TRP A 28 4.31 2.81 5.85
CA TRP A 28 3.33 3.90 5.69
C TRP A 28 2.98 4.57 7.02
N LYS A 29 2.82 5.90 6.99
CA LYS A 29 2.33 6.66 8.15
C LYS A 29 0.80 6.80 8.09
N LEU A 30 0.09 5.89 8.73
CA LEU A 30 -1.35 6.00 8.96
C LEU A 30 -1.73 5.39 10.30
N SER A 31 -2.93 5.71 10.80
CA SER A 31 -3.43 5.12 12.04
C SER A 31 -3.72 3.62 11.86
N GLU A 32 -3.61 2.86 12.95
CA GLU A 32 -4.02 1.46 12.96
C GLU A 32 -5.51 1.30 12.63
N GLU A 33 -6.36 2.23 13.08
CA GLU A 33 -7.80 2.20 12.76
C GLU A 33 -8.03 2.26 11.24
N THR A 34 -7.32 3.15 10.55
CA THR A 34 -7.36 3.27 9.10
C THR A 34 -6.80 2.02 8.42
N ALA A 35 -5.67 1.49 8.91
CA ALA A 35 -5.05 0.28 8.37
C ALA A 35 -6.02 -0.92 8.43
N ARG A 36 -6.73 -1.07 9.55
CA ARG A 36 -7.74 -2.11 9.76
C ARG A 36 -8.90 -2.02 8.77
N LYS A 37 -9.37 -0.80 8.48
CA LYS A 37 -10.46 -0.57 7.50
C LYS A 37 -10.04 -0.88 6.06
N LEU A 38 -8.74 -0.86 5.77
CA LEU A 38 -8.18 -1.16 4.45
C LEU A 38 -7.99 -2.67 4.20
N VAL A 39 -7.99 -3.50 5.24
CA VAL A 39 -7.86 -4.97 5.08
C VAL A 39 -9.02 -5.52 4.26
N GLY A 40 -8.71 -6.33 3.25
CA GLY A 40 -9.66 -6.85 2.28
C GLY A 40 -9.95 -5.92 1.10
N GLY A 41 -9.43 -4.68 1.15
CA GLY A 41 -9.44 -3.73 0.05
C GLY A 41 -8.23 -3.88 -0.87
N ASP A 42 -7.98 -2.83 -1.65
CA ASP A 42 -6.98 -2.80 -2.71
C ASP A 42 -5.86 -1.80 -2.41
N MET A 43 -4.64 -2.13 -2.80
CA MET A 43 -3.50 -1.24 -2.71
C MET A 43 -2.88 -1.01 -4.09
N TYR A 44 -2.58 0.24 -4.39
CA TYR A 44 -1.98 0.68 -5.65
C TYR A 44 -0.75 1.54 -5.36
N LEU A 45 0.40 1.13 -5.90
CA LEU A 45 1.67 1.84 -5.78
C LEU A 45 1.94 2.61 -7.06
N HIS A 46 2.17 3.90 -6.91
CA HIS A 46 2.40 4.86 -7.99
C HIS A 46 3.78 5.48 -7.83
N THR A 47 4.34 6.00 -8.93
CA THR A 47 5.55 6.83 -8.88
C THR A 47 5.25 8.32 -8.70
N ALA A 48 4.01 8.74 -8.98
CA ALA A 48 3.49 10.09 -8.78
C ALA A 48 1.95 10.07 -8.69
N GLN A 49 1.33 11.13 -8.17
CA GLN A 49 -0.13 11.20 -7.94
C GLN A 49 -0.99 10.99 -9.21
N ASP A 50 -0.47 11.36 -10.38
CA ASP A 50 -1.15 11.23 -11.68
C ASP A 50 -0.57 10.11 -12.56
N ALA A 51 0.44 9.40 -12.06
CA ALA A 51 1.01 8.25 -12.73
C ALA A 51 0.10 7.02 -12.58
N PRO A 52 0.04 6.13 -13.60
CA PRO A 52 -0.57 4.82 -13.40
C PRO A 52 0.22 4.03 -12.36
N SER A 53 -0.46 3.14 -11.63
CA SER A 53 0.18 2.26 -10.68
C SER A 53 1.17 1.32 -11.37
N HIS A 54 2.39 1.19 -10.84
CA HIS A 54 3.39 0.24 -11.34
C HIS A 54 3.27 -1.13 -10.70
N PHE A 55 2.74 -1.17 -9.47
CA PHE A 55 2.53 -2.38 -8.67
C PHE A 55 1.27 -2.21 -7.79
N GLY A 56 0.81 -3.30 -7.21
CA GLY A 56 -0.34 -3.28 -6.31
C GLY A 56 -0.91 -4.68 -6.11
N GLY A 57 -1.93 -4.76 -5.27
CA GLY A 57 -2.56 -6.02 -4.91
C GLY A 57 -3.66 -5.88 -3.88
N ARG A 58 -4.25 -7.00 -3.51
CA ARG A 58 -5.26 -7.07 -2.44
C ARG A 58 -4.58 -7.05 -1.08
N ILE A 59 -5.08 -6.22 -0.16
CA ILE A 59 -4.56 -6.14 1.21
C ILE A 59 -5.07 -7.33 2.02
N LEU A 60 -4.15 -8.22 2.41
CA LEU A 60 -4.45 -9.41 3.22
C LEU A 60 -4.39 -9.12 4.72
N GLY A 61 -3.60 -8.13 5.13
CA GLY A 61 -3.39 -7.76 6.52
C GLY A 61 -2.30 -6.69 6.65
N TYR A 62 -1.91 -6.39 7.88
CA TYR A 62 -0.85 -5.43 8.16
C TYR A 62 -0.07 -5.82 9.43
N ARG A 63 1.11 -5.23 9.59
CA ARG A 63 1.88 -5.19 10.84
C ARG A 63 2.30 -3.76 11.12
N ILE A 64 2.62 -3.47 12.39
CA ILE A 64 3.14 -2.18 12.83
C ILE A 64 4.55 -2.41 13.36
N HIS A 65 5.47 -1.50 13.04
CA HIS A 65 6.76 -1.48 13.70
C HIS A 65 6.59 -1.01 15.14
N GLU A 66 6.89 -1.88 16.10
CA GLU A 66 6.73 -1.58 17.53
C GLU A 66 7.87 -0.72 18.10
N GLU A 67 9.04 -0.78 17.46
CA GLU A 67 10.29 -0.21 17.95
C GLU A 67 11.15 0.38 16.80
N GLY A 68 12.18 1.13 17.18
CA GLY A 68 13.14 1.72 16.25
C GLY A 68 12.66 2.98 15.52
N PRO A 69 13.44 3.47 14.53
CA PRO A 69 13.16 4.72 13.82
C PRO A 69 11.84 4.72 13.04
N LEU A 70 11.35 3.54 12.68
CA LEU A 70 10.10 3.33 11.95
C LEU A 70 8.93 3.03 12.89
N LYS A 71 9.08 3.16 14.21
CA LYS A 71 8.02 2.89 15.18
C LYS A 71 6.70 3.58 14.78
N GLY A 72 5.61 2.80 14.79
CA GLY A 72 4.27 3.23 14.41
C GLY A 72 4.00 3.24 12.91
N ARG A 73 4.97 2.88 12.06
CA ARG A 73 4.73 2.71 10.62
C ARG A 73 4.02 1.39 10.34
N VAL A 74 3.07 1.44 9.42
CA VAL A 74 2.26 0.31 8.99
C VAL A 74 2.87 -0.30 7.73
N VAL A 75 3.05 -1.61 7.74
CA VAL A 75 3.44 -2.40 6.57
C VAL A 75 2.27 -3.30 6.19
N PHE A 76 1.78 -3.16 4.97
CA PHE A 76 0.70 -4.01 4.47
C PHE A 76 1.26 -5.27 3.84
N ARG A 77 0.58 -6.38 4.12
CA ARG A 77 0.78 -7.64 3.42
C ARG A 77 -0.19 -7.69 2.25
N ILE A 78 0.33 -7.78 1.03
CA ILE A 78 -0.48 -7.76 -0.18
C ILE A 78 -0.29 -9.01 -1.03
N GLU A 79 -1.38 -9.46 -1.65
CA GLU A 79 -1.36 -10.41 -2.75
C GLU A 79 -1.35 -9.63 -4.07
N PRO A 80 -0.22 -9.56 -4.77
CA PRO A 80 -0.11 -8.81 -6.01
C PRO A 80 -0.94 -9.46 -7.11
N THR A 81 -1.49 -8.63 -7.98
CA THR A 81 -2.20 -9.08 -9.16
C THR A 81 -2.05 -8.09 -10.30
N MET A 82 -2.15 -8.60 -11.53
CA MET A 82 -2.04 -7.79 -12.74
C MET A 82 -3.17 -6.77 -12.86
N ALA A 83 -4.31 -7.00 -12.21
CA ALA A 83 -5.43 -6.06 -12.20
C ALA A 83 -5.11 -4.72 -11.51
N HIS A 84 -4.07 -4.68 -10.66
CA HIS A 84 -3.67 -3.48 -9.92
C HIS A 84 -2.52 -2.74 -10.57
N LYS A 85 -2.04 -3.18 -11.74
CA LYS A 85 -1.05 -2.48 -12.56
C LYS A 85 -1.75 -1.64 -13.62
N GLY A 86 -1.25 -0.42 -13.85
CA GLY A 86 -1.80 0.49 -14.86
C GLY A 86 -3.00 1.30 -14.39
N VAL A 87 -3.41 1.18 -13.12
CA VAL A 87 -4.60 1.86 -12.58
C VAL A 87 -4.27 3.32 -12.32
N ARG A 88 -5.12 4.22 -12.81
CA ARG A 88 -5.04 5.66 -12.56
C ARG A 88 -6.06 6.06 -11.50
N THR A 89 -5.75 7.09 -10.73
CA THR A 89 -6.70 7.73 -9.82
C THR A 89 -6.69 9.24 -10.03
N GLY A 90 -7.80 9.91 -9.75
CA GLY A 90 -7.90 11.36 -9.84
C GLY A 90 -7.00 12.07 -8.81
N ARG A 91 -6.66 13.34 -9.09
CA ARG A 91 -5.81 14.17 -8.20
C ARG A 91 -6.52 14.61 -6.92
N ASP A 92 -7.84 14.54 -6.89
CA ASP A 92 -8.67 14.76 -5.70
C ASP A 92 -8.35 13.74 -4.58
N GLY A 93 -8.44 14.17 -3.32
CA GLY A 93 -8.31 13.27 -2.16
C GLY A 93 -6.90 12.75 -1.86
N TRP A 94 -5.89 13.16 -2.62
CA TRP A 94 -4.49 12.96 -2.22
C TRP A 94 -4.12 13.92 -1.09
N ALA A 95 -3.46 13.37 -0.07
CA ALA A 95 -2.56 14.14 0.78
C ALA A 95 -1.23 14.35 0.04
N MET A 96 -0.08 14.25 0.73
CA MET A 96 1.23 14.30 0.07
C MET A 96 1.48 13.02 -0.75
N GLU A 97 1.58 11.88 -0.08
CA GLU A 97 2.00 10.61 -0.70
C GLU A 97 0.90 9.54 -0.69
N MET A 98 -0.31 9.87 -0.22
CA MET A 98 -1.35 8.88 0.02
C MET A 98 -2.74 9.44 -0.29
N LYS A 99 -3.57 8.61 -0.93
CA LYS A 99 -5.01 8.80 -1.09
C LYS A 99 -5.72 7.56 -0.56
N ILE A 100 -6.65 7.78 0.36
CA ILE A 100 -7.42 6.72 1.02
C ILE A 100 -8.87 6.85 0.61
N VAL A 101 -9.44 5.76 0.11
CA VAL A 101 -10.86 5.63 -0.23
C VAL A 101 -11.40 4.53 0.66
N LEU A 102 -12.35 4.84 1.56
CA LEU A 102 -12.95 3.88 2.49
C LEU A 102 -14.38 3.55 2.07
#